data_AF-A0A1F2PK16-F1
#
_entry.id   AF-A0A1F2PK16-F1
#
_cell.length_a   1.000
_cell.length_b   1.000
_cell.length_c   1.000
_cell.angle_alpha   90.00
_cell.angle_beta   90.00
_cell.angle_gamma   90.00
#
_symmetry.space_group_name_H-M   'P 1'
#
loop_
_entity.id
_entity.type
_entity.pdbx_description
1 polymer ?
#
loop_
_entity_poly.entity_id
_entity_poly.type
_entity_poly.pdbx_seq_one_letter_code
_entity_poly.pdbx_strand_id
1 'polypeptide(L)'
;MVDCKIKAYISRLKQVIYESRKDNYYFNNESEIKFNVLIALENINDLLSRLKKDSEADAFLDEAVALINSFKRSVKDCDVNQTNHLDPLFDAFFQKYNLDNTKDLVMMKLVYQLQCLSDYLNKMKKSDQINKKEITKNEQRTNNFKSTKKFKVKLSIDPLSRSYAFRLAFAISVFAFIVNYFNLQHGNWILFTISSLTYPFYEISRQRTGKRIFGTIIGGIIVIILFSFLQLRDAGIIVMVITLFLTIFFMDNYTYSMIFSTITAISSFVLVENSTNLSLDRIIYVIIGGVCAVLLSKLVLPYQESDAEKDLKKMYDEIIVGFFNDIGSAQNYTDDFKHKIMNFMLFTGMIEDKLSALIKVSNAEMVTSFIGVRHALILNIYNEYRWLLANKNCIEDYKNICQDISKNDKYRNTENDEQLIGEIISQYSLKNKVVVWESIEIIRSMNQLDLFKRPSGN
;
A
#
# COMPACT_ATOMS: atom_id res chain seq x y z
N MET A 1 8.00 -0.46 -20.20
CA MET A 1 8.17 0.08 -18.84
C MET A 1 6.85 0.73 -18.48
N VAL A 2 6.13 0.20 -17.50
CA VAL A 2 4.89 0.84 -17.01
C VAL A 2 5.25 2.28 -16.62
N ASP A 3 4.51 3.27 -17.11
CA ASP A 3 4.76 4.66 -16.73
C ASP A 3 4.62 4.77 -15.22
N CYS A 4 5.70 5.11 -14.51
CA CYS A 4 5.69 5.28 -13.05
C CYS A 4 4.59 6.24 -12.61
N LYS A 5 4.19 7.18 -13.48
CA LYS A 5 3.04 8.07 -13.24
C LYS A 5 1.73 7.31 -13.15
N ILE A 6 1.47 6.34 -14.04
CA ILE A 6 0.24 5.53 -14.03
C ILE A 6 0.14 4.74 -12.73
N LYS A 7 1.24 4.08 -12.30
CA LYS A 7 1.28 3.38 -11.00
C LYS A 7 0.99 4.32 -9.83
N ALA A 8 1.57 5.53 -9.82
CA ALA A 8 1.33 6.51 -8.77
C ALA A 8 -0.14 6.98 -8.73
N TYR A 9 -0.79 7.18 -9.90
CA TYR A 9 -2.20 7.52 -9.95
C TYR A 9 -3.10 6.38 -9.45
N ILE A 10 -2.80 5.13 -9.83
CA ILE A 10 -3.52 3.94 -9.36
C ILE A 10 -3.41 3.81 -7.84
N SER A 11 -2.20 3.92 -7.28
CA SER A 11 -1.97 3.89 -5.83
C SER A 11 -2.76 5.00 -5.12
N ARG A 12 -2.70 6.23 -5.62
CA ARG A 12 -3.48 7.35 -5.08
C ARG A 12 -5.00 7.08 -5.11
N LEU A 13 -5.52 6.49 -6.17
CA LEU A 13 -6.93 6.12 -6.27
C LEU A 13 -7.30 5.00 -5.28
N LYS A 14 -6.44 3.99 -5.08
CA LYS A 14 -6.63 2.96 -4.04
C LYS A 14 -6.71 3.61 -2.66
N GLN A 15 -5.86 4.58 -2.36
CA GLN A 15 -5.88 5.32 -1.09
C GLN A 15 -7.19 6.09 -0.90
N VAL A 16 -7.64 6.84 -1.91
CA VAL A 16 -8.92 7.58 -1.85
C VAL A 16 -10.10 6.64 -1.60
N ILE A 17 -10.14 5.50 -2.28
CA ILE A 17 -11.18 4.48 -2.08
C ILE A 17 -11.09 3.86 -0.67
N TYR A 18 -9.89 3.64 -0.15
CA TYR A 18 -9.69 3.14 1.20
C TYR A 18 -10.24 4.10 2.25
N GLU A 19 -9.99 5.40 2.07
CA GLU A 19 -10.45 6.49 2.95
C GLU A 19 -11.97 6.71 2.86
N SER A 20 -12.61 6.41 1.72
CA SER A 20 -14.05 6.61 1.51
C SER A 20 -14.95 5.49 2.06
N ARG A 21 -14.41 4.47 2.73
CA ARG A 21 -15.19 3.32 3.24
C ARG A 21 -16.02 3.68 4.48
N LYS A 22 -17.25 3.19 4.55
CA LYS A 22 -18.12 3.32 5.75
C LYS A 22 -17.73 2.28 6.80
N ASP A 23 -17.74 2.69 8.07
CA ASP A 23 -17.38 1.87 9.25
C ASP A 23 -16.05 1.09 9.13
N ASN A 24 -15.08 1.65 8.39
CA ASN A 24 -13.74 1.09 8.12
C ASN A 24 -13.68 -0.21 7.29
N TYR A 25 -14.79 -0.71 6.73
CA TYR A 25 -14.80 -2.00 6.01
C TYR A 25 -15.72 -2.07 4.79
N TYR A 26 -16.78 -1.27 4.70
CA TYR A 26 -17.83 -1.46 3.70
C TYR A 26 -17.74 -0.44 2.56
N PHE A 27 -17.93 -0.96 1.35
CA PHE A 27 -18.03 -0.17 0.13
C PHE A 27 -19.50 0.09 -0.16
N ASN A 28 -19.87 1.35 -0.45
CA ASN A 28 -21.16 1.62 -1.08
C ASN A 28 -21.12 1.18 -2.56
N ASN A 29 -22.29 1.05 -3.20
CA ASN A 29 -22.39 0.63 -4.61
C ASN A 29 -21.51 1.49 -5.53
N GLU A 30 -21.42 2.79 -5.26
CA GLU A 30 -20.59 3.71 -6.05
C GLU A 30 -19.08 3.44 -5.89
N SER A 31 -18.59 3.27 -4.66
CA SER A 31 -17.18 2.95 -4.36
C SER A 31 -16.79 1.59 -4.92
N GLU A 32 -17.73 0.65 -4.95
CA GLU A 32 -17.51 -0.66 -5.56
C GLU A 32 -17.30 -0.55 -7.07
N ILE A 33 -18.15 0.19 -7.77
CA ILE A 33 -17.99 0.38 -9.20
C ILE A 33 -16.67 1.14 -9.49
N LYS A 34 -16.35 2.19 -8.73
CA LYS A 34 -15.06 2.91 -8.84
C LYS A 34 -13.86 1.97 -8.63
N PHE A 35 -13.92 1.11 -7.62
CA PHE A 35 -12.90 0.10 -7.36
C PHE A 35 -12.75 -0.89 -8.52
N ASN A 36 -13.86 -1.37 -9.09
CA ASN A 36 -13.84 -2.29 -10.22
C ASN A 36 -13.28 -1.66 -11.51
N VAL A 37 -13.58 -0.38 -11.75
CA VAL A 37 -12.96 0.39 -12.85
C VAL A 37 -11.46 0.53 -12.63
N LEU A 38 -11.03 0.80 -11.40
CA LEU A 38 -9.61 0.90 -11.05
C LEU A 38 -8.86 -0.39 -11.36
N ILE A 39 -9.39 -1.55 -10.94
CA ILE A 39 -8.78 -2.85 -11.22
C ILE A 39 -8.73 -3.15 -12.73
N ALA A 40 -9.78 -2.83 -13.48
CA ALA A 40 -9.77 -3.03 -14.93
C ALA A 40 -8.71 -2.17 -15.64
N LEU A 41 -8.53 -0.91 -15.22
CA LEU A 41 -7.46 -0.05 -15.74
C LEU A 41 -6.07 -0.56 -15.35
N GLU A 42 -5.93 -1.11 -14.14
CA GLU A 42 -4.69 -1.71 -13.67
C GLU A 42 -4.30 -2.95 -14.49
N ASN A 43 -5.26 -3.84 -14.77
CA ASN A 43 -5.09 -4.98 -15.67
C ASN A 43 -4.69 -4.54 -17.09
N ILE A 44 -5.37 -3.54 -17.66
CA ILE A 44 -5.02 -3.01 -18.99
C ILE A 44 -3.58 -2.51 -18.99
N ASN A 45 -3.19 -1.73 -17.98
CA ASN A 45 -1.85 -1.18 -17.89
C ASN A 45 -0.76 -2.28 -17.75
N ASP A 46 -1.02 -3.35 -17.02
CA ASP A 46 -0.09 -4.49 -16.93
C ASP A 46 0.03 -5.22 -18.27
N LEU A 47 -1.09 -5.50 -18.94
CA LEU A 47 -1.14 -6.20 -20.23
C LEU A 47 -0.50 -5.41 -21.37
N LEU A 48 -0.65 -4.08 -21.39
CA LEU A 48 -0.01 -3.22 -22.38
C LEU A 48 1.52 -3.36 -22.38
N SER A 49 2.12 -3.70 -21.24
CA SER A 49 3.56 -3.92 -21.14
C SER A 49 4.02 -5.24 -21.77
N ARG A 50 3.10 -6.19 -21.96
CA ARG A 50 3.32 -7.55 -22.48
C ARG A 50 2.90 -7.71 -23.93
N LEU A 51 2.20 -6.72 -24.49
CA LEU A 51 1.75 -6.75 -25.87
C LEU A 51 2.93 -6.69 -26.84
N LYS A 52 2.96 -7.60 -27.81
CA LYS A 52 3.97 -7.60 -28.87
C LYS A 52 3.75 -6.38 -29.76
N LYS A 53 4.85 -5.75 -30.18
CA LYS A 53 4.79 -4.60 -31.10
C LYS A 53 4.72 -5.11 -32.54
N ASP A 54 3.51 -5.12 -33.09
CA ASP A 54 3.26 -5.40 -34.50
C ASP A 54 2.16 -4.46 -35.04
N SER A 55 1.97 -4.48 -36.37
CA SER A 55 1.00 -3.59 -37.02
C SER A 55 -0.46 -3.87 -36.65
N GLU A 56 -0.78 -5.08 -36.17
CA GLU A 56 -2.13 -5.43 -35.73
C GLU A 56 -2.39 -4.90 -34.31
N ALA A 57 -1.39 -5.01 -33.44
CA ALA A 57 -1.39 -4.45 -32.09
C ALA A 57 -1.52 -2.92 -32.12
N ASP A 58 -0.78 -2.22 -33.00
CA ASP A 58 -0.86 -0.77 -33.11
C ASP A 58 -2.28 -0.31 -33.53
N ALA A 59 -2.88 -0.97 -34.52
CA ALA A 59 -4.26 -0.68 -34.96
C ALA A 59 -5.29 -0.94 -33.85
N PHE A 60 -5.11 -2.01 -33.08
CA PHE A 60 -5.95 -2.29 -31.91
C PHE A 60 -5.80 -1.23 -30.82
N LEU A 61 -4.57 -0.80 -30.53
CA LEU A 61 -4.29 0.21 -29.50
C LEU A 61 -4.96 1.53 -29.83
N ASP A 62 -4.94 1.96 -31.10
CA ASP A 62 -5.62 3.18 -31.53
C ASP A 62 -7.14 3.11 -31.28
N GLU A 63 -7.77 1.98 -31.59
CA GLU A 63 -9.20 1.75 -31.33
C GLU A 63 -9.50 1.66 -29.82
N ALA A 64 -8.65 0.99 -29.04
CA ALA A 64 -8.77 0.91 -27.59
C ALA A 64 -8.62 2.29 -26.91
N VAL A 65 -7.70 3.14 -27.39
CA VAL A 65 -7.54 4.52 -26.92
C VAL A 65 -8.79 5.34 -27.22
N ALA A 66 -9.40 5.17 -28.39
CA ALA A 66 -10.67 5.82 -28.72
C ALA A 66 -11.79 5.41 -27.74
N LEU A 67 -11.89 4.13 -27.38
CA LEU A 67 -12.83 3.62 -26.39
C LEU A 67 -12.56 4.13 -24.97
N ILE A 68 -11.31 4.18 -24.53
CA ILE A 68 -10.96 4.71 -23.19
C ILE A 68 -11.27 6.21 -23.12
N ASN A 69 -11.02 6.94 -24.20
CA ASN A 69 -11.38 8.36 -24.28
C ASN A 69 -12.89 8.59 -24.28
N SER A 70 -13.66 7.72 -24.93
CA SER A 70 -15.12 7.78 -24.91
C SER A 70 -15.65 7.48 -23.50
N PHE A 71 -15.13 6.43 -22.84
CA PHE A 71 -15.40 6.11 -21.43
C PHE A 71 -15.12 7.32 -20.53
N LYS A 72 -13.95 7.96 -20.69
CA LYS A 72 -13.55 9.13 -19.90
C LYS A 72 -14.51 10.31 -20.07
N ARG A 73 -15.01 10.55 -21.28
CA ARG A 73 -16.02 11.59 -21.54
C ARG A 73 -17.32 11.25 -20.82
N SER A 74 -17.80 10.01 -20.92
CA SER A 74 -19.03 9.56 -20.25
C SER A 74 -18.99 9.65 -18.73
N VAL A 75 -17.81 9.49 -18.12
CA VAL A 75 -17.64 9.65 -16.66
C VAL A 75 -17.59 11.12 -16.26
N LYS A 76 -17.11 12.02 -17.12
CA LYS A 76 -17.04 13.47 -16.85
C LYS A 76 -18.36 14.18 -17.08
N ASP A 77 -19.02 13.83 -18.17
CA ASP A 77 -20.31 14.37 -18.53
C ASP A 77 -21.37 13.52 -17.79
N CYS A 78 -21.67 13.87 -16.54
CA CYS A 78 -22.74 13.26 -15.74
C CYS A 78 -24.16 13.48 -16.33
N ASP A 79 -24.29 13.69 -17.64
CA ASP A 79 -25.54 13.87 -18.34
C ASP A 79 -25.95 12.55 -19.02
N VAL A 80 -26.78 11.82 -18.31
CA VAL A 80 -27.29 10.47 -18.62
C VAL A 80 -27.92 10.37 -20.03
N ASN A 81 -28.29 11.49 -20.65
CA ASN A 81 -29.07 11.53 -21.89
C ASN A 81 -28.27 11.59 -23.19
N GLN A 82 -26.95 11.83 -23.17
CA GLN A 82 -26.11 11.82 -24.41
C GLN A 82 -25.36 10.51 -24.66
N THR A 83 -25.52 9.51 -23.79
CA THR A 83 -24.70 8.28 -23.83
C THR A 83 -25.22 7.15 -24.73
N ASN A 84 -26.36 7.33 -25.42
CA ASN A 84 -26.93 6.33 -26.34
C ASN A 84 -26.05 6.04 -27.57
N HIS A 85 -25.04 6.88 -27.86
CA HIS A 85 -24.12 6.71 -28.99
C HIS A 85 -22.87 5.90 -28.65
N LEU A 86 -22.68 5.44 -27.40
CA LEU A 86 -21.50 4.71 -26.96
C LEU A 86 -21.65 3.19 -27.10
N ASP A 87 -22.85 2.67 -26.86
CA ASP A 87 -23.14 1.25 -26.98
C ASP A 87 -22.79 0.71 -28.39
N PRO A 88 -23.07 1.42 -29.51
CA PRO A 88 -22.67 0.96 -30.85
C PRO A 88 -21.17 0.89 -31.08
N LEU A 89 -20.37 1.78 -30.47
CA LEU A 89 -18.91 1.76 -30.59
C LEU A 89 -18.30 0.59 -29.83
N PHE A 90 -18.79 0.35 -28.61
CA PHE A 90 -18.43 -0.84 -27.85
C PHE A 90 -18.86 -2.11 -28.60
N ASP A 91 -20.09 -2.16 -29.10
CA ASP A 91 -20.62 -3.31 -29.83
C ASP A 91 -19.84 -3.57 -31.13
N ALA A 92 -19.50 -2.54 -31.91
CA ALA A 92 -18.71 -2.67 -33.13
C ALA A 92 -17.29 -3.16 -32.85
N PHE A 93 -16.63 -2.61 -31.82
CA PHE A 93 -15.32 -3.07 -31.39
C PHE A 93 -15.37 -4.51 -30.89
N PHE A 94 -16.33 -4.83 -30.03
CA PHE A 94 -16.47 -6.19 -29.52
C PHE A 94 -16.84 -7.15 -30.64
N GLN A 95 -17.70 -6.82 -31.61
CA GLN A 95 -17.94 -7.69 -32.77
C GLN A 95 -16.67 -7.95 -33.59
N LYS A 96 -15.83 -6.94 -33.79
CA LYS A 96 -14.56 -7.07 -34.51
C LYS A 96 -13.57 -8.01 -33.82
N TYR A 97 -13.54 -8.02 -32.48
CA TYR A 97 -12.56 -8.79 -31.70
C TYR A 97 -13.14 -9.98 -30.87
N ASN A 98 -14.46 -10.20 -30.83
CA ASN A 98 -15.13 -11.26 -30.03
C ASN A 98 -15.10 -12.66 -30.66
N LEU A 99 -14.93 -12.77 -31.97
CA LEU A 99 -15.24 -14.00 -32.71
C LEU A 99 -13.95 -14.65 -33.21
N ASP A 100 -13.41 -15.57 -32.40
CA ASP A 100 -12.46 -16.65 -32.71
C ASP A 100 -11.10 -16.31 -33.37
N ASN A 101 -10.84 -15.07 -33.78
CA ASN A 101 -9.68 -14.71 -34.60
C ASN A 101 -8.53 -14.00 -33.86
N THR A 102 -8.68 -13.63 -32.58
CA THR A 102 -7.55 -13.11 -31.80
C THR A 102 -6.64 -14.28 -31.41
N LYS A 103 -5.59 -14.51 -32.20
CA LYS A 103 -4.57 -15.55 -31.91
C LYS A 103 -3.73 -15.20 -30.68
N ASP A 104 -3.58 -13.91 -30.37
CA ASP A 104 -2.80 -13.44 -29.23
C ASP A 104 -3.65 -13.38 -27.95
N LEU A 105 -3.21 -14.13 -26.95
CA LEU A 105 -3.77 -14.19 -25.61
C LEU A 105 -3.79 -12.82 -24.91
N VAL A 106 -2.76 -12.00 -25.10
CA VAL A 106 -2.68 -10.66 -24.46
C VAL A 106 -3.82 -9.78 -24.97
N MET A 107 -4.10 -9.87 -26.29
CA MET A 107 -5.20 -9.16 -26.94
C MET A 107 -6.56 -9.66 -26.44
N MET A 108 -6.74 -10.97 -26.28
CA MET A 108 -7.97 -11.53 -25.69
C MET A 108 -8.22 -10.98 -24.28
N LYS A 109 -7.18 -10.95 -23.43
CA LYS A 109 -7.28 -10.38 -22.08
C LYS A 109 -7.61 -8.89 -22.11
N LEU A 110 -6.99 -8.11 -23.01
CA LEU A 110 -7.27 -6.67 -23.17
C LEU A 110 -8.72 -6.42 -23.58
N VAL A 111 -9.24 -7.16 -24.57
CA VAL A 111 -10.65 -7.08 -25.00
C VAL A 111 -11.60 -7.38 -23.83
N TYR A 112 -11.30 -8.40 -23.03
CA TYR A 112 -12.10 -8.74 -21.85
C TYR A 112 -12.13 -7.62 -20.81
N GLN A 113 -10.99 -6.96 -20.54
CA GLN A 113 -10.95 -5.85 -19.59
C GLN A 113 -11.70 -4.61 -20.10
N LEU A 114 -11.64 -4.34 -21.41
CA LEU A 114 -12.45 -3.29 -22.04
C LEU A 114 -13.94 -3.60 -21.96
N GLN A 115 -14.34 -4.87 -22.10
CA GLN A 115 -15.72 -5.31 -21.91
C GLN A 115 -16.18 -5.07 -20.47
N CYS A 116 -15.34 -5.38 -19.48
CA CYS A 116 -15.63 -5.10 -18.08
C CYS A 116 -15.85 -3.60 -17.82
N LEU A 117 -15.03 -2.71 -18.43
CA LEU A 117 -15.21 -1.27 -18.32
C LEU A 117 -16.57 -0.82 -18.85
N SER A 118 -17.00 -1.33 -20.01
CA SER A 118 -18.32 -1.05 -20.57
C SER A 118 -19.45 -1.50 -19.62
N ASP A 119 -19.34 -2.71 -19.06
CA ASP A 119 -20.29 -3.23 -18.08
C ASP A 119 -20.39 -2.33 -16.83
N TYR A 120 -19.28 -1.76 -16.36
CA TYR A 120 -19.29 -0.84 -15.22
C TYR A 120 -19.89 0.52 -15.54
N LEU A 121 -19.68 1.07 -16.73
CA LEU A 121 -20.37 2.29 -17.16
C LEU A 121 -21.88 2.07 -17.13
N ASN A 122 -22.35 0.95 -17.67
CA ASN A 122 -23.77 0.62 -17.70
C ASN A 122 -24.34 0.44 -16.28
N LYS A 123 -23.55 -0.09 -15.34
CA LYS A 123 -23.91 -0.13 -13.91
C LYS A 123 -23.95 1.26 -13.26
N MET A 124 -23.00 2.16 -13.58
CA MET A 124 -23.04 3.56 -13.11
C MET A 124 -24.31 4.27 -13.60
N LYS A 125 -24.60 4.17 -14.91
CA LYS A 125 -25.82 4.75 -15.53
C LYS A 125 -27.10 4.28 -14.82
N LYS A 126 -27.21 2.97 -14.53
CA LYS A 126 -28.37 2.39 -13.84
C LYS A 126 -28.45 2.81 -12.36
N SER A 127 -27.31 2.97 -11.68
CA SER A 127 -27.25 3.43 -10.29
C SER A 127 -27.73 4.88 -10.13
N ASP A 128 -27.41 5.75 -11.09
CA ASP A 128 -27.83 7.15 -11.07
C ASP A 128 -29.33 7.33 -11.39
N GLN A 129 -29.93 6.42 -12.16
CA GLN A 129 -31.39 6.40 -12.41
C GLN A 129 -32.21 5.96 -11.17
N ILE A 130 -31.62 5.20 -10.24
CA ILE A 130 -32.29 4.67 -9.04
C ILE A 130 -32.21 5.67 -7.85
N ASN A 131 -31.31 6.66 -7.90
CA ASN A 131 -31.06 7.58 -6.79
C ASN A 131 -31.99 8.80 -6.77
N LYS A 132 -33.24 8.57 -6.34
CA LYS A 132 -33.99 9.57 -5.53
C LYS A 132 -34.89 9.00 -4.43
N LYS A 133 -34.97 7.66 -4.25
CA LYS A 133 -35.83 7.05 -3.21
C LYS A 133 -35.23 5.94 -2.34
N GLU A 134 -34.05 5.39 -2.66
CA GLU A 134 -33.52 4.19 -1.94
C GLU A 134 -32.35 4.43 -0.98
N ILE A 135 -31.78 5.64 -0.94
CA ILE A 135 -30.68 5.97 -0.02
C ILE A 135 -31.10 5.76 1.46
N THR A 136 -32.37 6.00 1.78
CA THR A 136 -32.92 5.85 3.14
C THR A 136 -33.22 4.40 3.56
N LYS A 137 -33.34 3.44 2.63
CA LYS A 137 -33.70 2.04 2.96
C LYS A 137 -32.48 1.16 3.18
N ASN A 138 -31.37 1.41 2.46
CA ASN A 138 -30.14 0.65 2.63
C ASN A 138 -29.34 1.06 3.89
N GLU A 139 -29.50 2.28 4.38
CA GLU A 139 -28.92 2.73 5.66
C GLU A 139 -29.50 1.97 6.88
N GLN A 140 -30.76 1.54 6.81
CA GLN A 140 -31.37 0.74 7.88
C GLN A 140 -30.91 -0.72 7.87
N ARG A 141 -30.51 -1.25 6.71
CA ARG A 141 -29.97 -2.61 6.61
C ARG A 141 -28.53 -2.68 7.11
N THR A 142 -27.71 -1.66 6.89
CA THR A 142 -26.35 -1.60 7.46
C THR A 142 -26.33 -1.43 8.98
N ASN A 143 -27.31 -0.72 9.56
CA ASN A 143 -27.38 -0.50 11.01
C ASN A 143 -27.80 -1.72 11.83
N ASN A 144 -28.51 -2.69 11.22
CA ASN A 144 -28.94 -3.92 11.89
C ASN A 144 -27.98 -5.11 11.69
N PHE A 145 -26.87 -4.92 10.96
CA PHE A 145 -25.90 -5.98 10.77
C PHE A 145 -24.94 -6.04 11.94
N LYS A 146 -25.11 -7.10 12.75
CA LYS A 146 -24.16 -7.47 13.80
C LYS A 146 -22.78 -7.60 13.16
N SER A 147 -21.92 -6.62 13.43
CA SER A 147 -20.49 -6.66 13.18
C SER A 147 -19.96 -8.05 13.55
N THR A 148 -19.77 -8.91 12.55
CA THR A 148 -19.07 -10.16 12.73
C THR A 148 -17.64 -9.74 13.02
N LYS A 149 -17.27 -9.79 14.30
CA LYS A 149 -15.89 -9.62 14.81
C LYS A 149 -14.86 -10.57 14.14
N LYS A 150 -15.27 -11.35 13.13
CA LYS A 150 -14.50 -12.29 12.32
C LYS A 150 -13.71 -11.62 11.18
N PHE A 151 -14.10 -10.43 10.71
CA PHE A 151 -13.37 -9.71 9.67
C PHE A 151 -12.48 -8.59 10.19
N LYS A 152 -11.99 -8.75 11.42
CA LYS A 152 -10.65 -8.26 11.68
C LYS A 152 -9.74 -9.14 10.84
N VAL A 153 -9.43 -8.69 9.61
CA VAL A 153 -8.06 -8.88 9.12
C VAL A 153 -7.23 -8.52 10.33
N LYS A 154 -6.52 -9.49 10.89
CA LYS A 154 -5.57 -9.28 11.96
C LYS A 154 -4.51 -8.35 11.34
N LEU A 155 -4.81 -7.05 11.26
CA LEU A 155 -3.86 -6.00 11.56
C LEU A 155 -3.58 -6.17 13.05
N SER A 156 -3.00 -7.32 13.39
CA SER A 156 -2.40 -7.58 14.67
C SER A 156 -1.34 -6.53 14.76
N ILE A 157 -1.61 -5.49 15.56
CA ILE A 157 -0.65 -4.61 16.21
C ILE A 157 0.76 -4.89 15.66
N ASP A 158 1.14 -4.17 14.59
CA ASP A 158 2.30 -4.52 13.76
C ASP A 158 3.49 -4.86 14.66
N PRO A 159 4.28 -5.92 14.38
CA PRO A 159 5.52 -6.21 15.10
C PRO A 159 6.37 -4.94 15.33
N LEU A 160 6.42 -4.07 14.31
CA LEU A 160 6.97 -2.72 14.36
C LEU A 160 6.36 -1.83 15.46
N SER A 161 5.03 -1.67 15.46
CA SER A 161 4.33 -0.79 16.41
C SER A 161 4.44 -1.30 17.85
N ARG A 162 4.34 -2.63 18.06
CA ARG A 162 4.53 -3.25 19.39
C ARG A 162 5.94 -3.08 19.90
N SER A 163 6.93 -3.40 19.07
CA SER A 163 8.33 -3.24 19.41
C SER A 163 8.63 -1.79 19.78
N TYR A 164 8.17 -0.83 18.96
CA TYR A 164 8.35 0.59 19.21
C TYR A 164 7.68 1.07 20.50
N ALA A 165 6.39 0.78 20.69
CA ALA A 165 5.64 1.23 21.86
C ALA A 165 6.23 0.66 23.16
N PHE A 166 6.57 -0.63 23.18
CA PHE A 166 7.22 -1.26 24.32
C PHE A 166 8.59 -0.66 24.61
N ARG A 167 9.44 -0.50 23.58
CA ARG A 167 10.78 0.08 23.71
C ARG A 167 10.70 1.50 24.27
N LEU A 168 9.82 2.34 23.75
CA LEU A 168 9.66 3.72 24.21
C LEU A 168 9.17 3.79 25.66
N ALA A 169 8.14 3.01 26.00
CA ALA A 169 7.63 2.94 27.37
C ALA A 169 8.70 2.47 28.35
N PHE A 170 9.39 1.37 28.01
CA PHE A 170 10.49 0.83 28.82
C PHE A 170 11.62 1.85 29.00
N ALA A 171 12.04 2.50 27.92
CA ALA A 171 13.09 3.50 27.95
C ALA A 171 12.73 4.69 28.86
N ILE A 172 11.55 5.26 28.68
CA ILE A 172 11.11 6.41 29.50
C ILE A 172 11.00 6.00 30.97
N SER A 173 10.41 4.84 31.28
CA SER A 173 10.28 4.37 32.67
C SER A 173 11.63 4.19 33.36
N VAL A 174 12.59 3.52 32.70
CA VAL A 174 13.92 3.28 33.29
C VAL A 174 14.67 4.59 33.51
N PHE A 175 14.69 5.48 32.51
CA PHE A 175 15.44 6.73 32.64
C PHE A 175 14.76 7.76 33.53
N ALA A 176 13.44 7.75 33.64
CA ALA A 176 12.73 8.60 34.60
C ALA A 176 13.06 8.16 36.03
N PHE A 177 13.11 6.84 36.27
CA PHE A 177 13.55 6.30 37.55
C PHE A 177 14.99 6.70 37.87
N ILE A 178 15.94 6.55 36.93
CA ILE A 178 17.35 6.93 37.11
C ILE A 178 17.48 8.43 37.42
N VAL A 179 16.85 9.30 36.62
CA VAL A 179 16.92 10.76 36.79
C VAL A 179 16.40 11.18 38.16
N ASN A 180 15.29 10.59 38.61
CA ASN A 180 14.70 10.90 39.91
C ASN A 180 15.52 10.32 41.07
N TYR A 181 15.98 9.07 40.95
CA TYR A 181 16.75 8.38 41.99
C TYR A 181 18.08 9.08 42.30
N PHE A 182 18.80 9.52 41.26
CA PHE A 182 20.07 10.23 41.42
C PHE A 182 19.91 11.75 41.57
N ASN A 183 18.68 12.27 41.57
CA ASN A 183 18.38 13.71 41.60
C ASN A 183 19.22 14.51 40.60
N LEU A 184 19.30 14.02 39.35
CA LEU A 184 20.11 14.65 38.32
C LEU A 184 19.56 16.03 37.95
N GLN A 185 20.32 17.08 38.26
CA GLN A 185 19.96 18.45 37.90
C GLN A 185 19.82 18.55 36.36
N HIS A 186 18.69 19.06 35.88
CA HIS A 186 18.33 19.12 34.45
C HIS A 186 18.25 17.74 33.73
N GLY A 187 18.12 16.62 34.47
CA GLY A 187 18.05 15.27 33.90
C GLY A 187 16.88 15.04 32.91
N ASN A 188 15.90 15.94 32.86
CA ASN A 188 14.83 15.96 31.85
C ASN A 188 15.35 15.99 30.41
N TRP A 189 16.56 16.52 30.16
CA TRP A 189 17.16 16.48 28.82
C TRP A 189 17.52 15.07 28.35
N ILE A 190 17.83 14.16 29.27
CA ILE A 190 18.01 12.74 28.94
C ILE A 190 16.67 12.16 28.45
N LEU A 191 15.58 12.42 29.19
CA LEU A 191 14.24 11.95 28.84
C LEU A 191 13.78 12.46 27.47
N PHE A 192 13.92 13.77 27.22
CA PHE A 192 13.60 14.34 25.91
C PHE A 192 14.43 13.72 24.80
N THR A 193 15.72 13.49 25.06
CA THR A 193 16.63 12.89 24.08
C THR A 193 16.26 11.46 23.74
N ILE A 194 15.99 10.63 24.75
CA ILE A 194 15.58 9.24 24.55
C ILE A 194 14.24 9.18 23.82
N SER A 195 13.25 9.97 24.24
CA SER A 195 11.92 9.96 23.62
C SER A 195 11.95 10.36 22.15
N SER A 196 12.83 11.28 21.77
CA SER A 196 12.89 11.80 20.40
C SER A 196 13.94 11.12 19.52
N LEU A 197 14.80 10.26 20.08
CA LEU A 197 15.72 9.41 19.32
C LEU A 197 15.26 7.96 19.23
N THR A 198 14.28 7.56 20.03
CA THR A 198 13.61 6.26 19.87
C THR A 198 12.76 6.32 18.61
N TYR A 199 13.18 5.60 17.57
CA TYR A 199 12.42 5.43 16.34
C TYR A 199 12.02 3.97 16.16
N PRO A 200 10.98 3.68 15.37
CA PRO A 200 10.56 2.31 15.08
C PRO A 200 11.71 1.47 14.49
N PHE A 201 12.42 2.04 13.51
CA PHE A 201 13.60 1.41 12.88
C PHE A 201 14.89 1.78 13.59
N TYR A 202 15.71 0.76 13.87
CA TYR A 202 17.02 0.93 14.51
C TYR A 202 17.97 1.83 13.70
N GLU A 203 17.99 1.68 12.38
CA GLU A 203 18.85 2.42 11.47
C GLU A 203 18.58 3.92 11.53
N ILE A 204 17.30 4.30 11.59
CA ILE A 204 16.87 5.69 11.74
C ILE A 204 17.28 6.25 13.11
N SER A 205 17.07 5.47 14.18
CA SER A 205 17.49 5.86 15.53
C SER A 205 19.00 6.12 15.58
N ARG A 206 19.82 5.22 15.01
CA ARG A 206 21.28 5.37 14.91
C ARG A 206 21.69 6.60 14.12
N GLN A 207 21.10 6.82 12.94
CA GLN A 207 21.43 7.95 12.07
C GLN A 207 21.05 9.29 12.72
N ARG A 208 19.83 9.40 13.28
CA ARG A 208 19.36 10.62 13.94
C ARG A 208 20.12 10.92 15.22
N THR A 209 20.56 9.89 15.96
CA THR A 209 21.41 10.07 17.15
C THR A 209 22.70 10.81 16.79
N GLY A 210 23.41 10.37 15.74
CA GLY A 210 24.63 11.05 15.29
C GLY A 210 24.40 12.50 14.90
N LYS A 211 23.35 12.78 14.10
CA LYS A 211 22.98 14.14 13.69
C LYS A 211 22.59 15.02 14.89
N ARG A 212 21.92 14.46 15.89
CA ARG A 212 21.52 15.18 17.10
C ARG A 212 22.72 15.57 17.95
N ILE A 213 23.63 14.63 18.21
CA ILE A 213 24.85 14.91 18.98
C ILE A 213 25.65 16.02 18.27
N PHE A 214 25.85 15.89 16.95
CA PHE A 214 26.53 16.90 16.15
C PHE A 214 25.84 18.27 16.21
N GLY A 215 24.51 18.31 16.03
CA GLY A 215 23.73 19.54 16.10
C GLY A 215 23.74 20.21 17.47
N THR A 216 23.70 19.41 18.55
CA THR A 216 23.77 19.94 19.93
C THR A 216 25.16 20.48 20.27
N ILE A 217 26.24 19.85 19.80
CA ILE A 217 27.60 20.38 19.98
C ILE A 217 27.73 21.74 19.28
N ILE A 218 27.34 21.83 18.01
CA ILE A 218 27.40 23.09 17.25
C ILE A 218 26.50 24.15 17.88
N GLY A 219 25.25 23.82 18.20
CA GLY A 219 24.32 24.75 18.83
C GLY A 219 24.80 25.26 20.19
N GLY A 220 25.41 24.37 21.00
CA GLY A 220 26.02 24.75 22.27
C GLY A 220 27.19 25.72 22.10
N ILE A 221 28.09 25.46 21.15
CA ILE A 221 29.22 26.36 20.83
C ILE A 221 28.70 27.74 20.37
N ILE A 222 27.71 27.76 19.48
CA ILE A 222 27.12 29.01 18.97
C ILE A 222 26.51 29.83 20.11
N VAL A 223 25.77 29.19 21.03
CA VAL A 223 25.15 29.89 22.17
C VAL A 223 26.20 30.50 23.08
N ILE A 224 27.25 29.76 23.42
CA ILE A 224 28.33 30.26 24.29
C ILE A 224 28.95 31.52 23.67
N ILE A 225 29.26 31.49 22.38
CA ILE A 225 29.81 32.63 21.65
C ILE A 225 28.81 33.80 21.65
N LEU A 226 27.56 33.53 21.30
CA LEU A 226 26.52 34.54 21.13
C LEU A 226 26.24 35.30 22.44
N PHE A 227 26.11 34.59 23.56
CA PHE A 227 25.87 35.20 24.87
C PHE A 227 27.13 35.82 25.50
N SER A 228 28.34 35.43 25.06
CA SER A 228 29.57 36.13 25.45
C SER A 228 29.60 37.57 24.94
N PHE A 229 29.00 37.84 23.77
CA PHE A 229 28.93 39.18 23.18
C PHE A 229 27.69 39.96 23.61
N LEU A 230 26.55 39.28 23.77
CA LEU A 230 25.28 39.97 23.88
C LEU A 230 24.92 40.49 25.27
N GLN A 231 25.51 39.97 26.36
CA GLN A 231 25.44 40.37 27.81
C GLN A 231 24.12 40.93 28.40
N LEU A 232 23.06 41.07 27.61
CA LEU A 232 21.79 41.71 27.90
C LEU A 232 20.70 40.65 27.90
N ARG A 233 19.93 40.59 28.97
CA ARG A 233 18.81 39.65 29.14
C ARG A 233 17.79 39.75 28.01
N ASP A 234 17.55 40.96 27.50
CA ASP A 234 16.60 41.22 26.41
C ASP A 234 17.05 40.61 25.07
N ALA A 235 18.36 40.50 24.85
CA ALA A 235 18.90 39.85 23.67
C ALA A 235 18.59 38.34 23.65
N GLY A 236 18.47 37.70 24.82
CA GLY A 236 18.13 36.28 24.94
C GLY A 236 16.72 35.95 24.42
N ILE A 237 15.75 36.85 24.62
CA ILE A 237 14.37 36.67 24.13
C ILE A 237 14.35 36.74 22.60
N ILE A 238 15.04 37.73 22.02
CA ILE A 238 15.13 37.91 20.56
C ILE A 238 15.79 36.68 19.92
N VAL A 239 16.91 36.24 20.47
CA VAL A 239 17.63 35.04 20.00
C VAL A 239 16.73 33.79 20.09
N MET A 240 16.01 33.62 21.20
CA MET A 240 15.08 32.50 21.38
C MET A 240 13.98 32.48 20.32
N VAL A 241 13.33 33.62 20.05
CA VAL A 241 12.25 33.73 19.04
C VAL A 241 12.78 33.45 17.63
N ILE A 242 13.91 34.05 17.25
CA ILE A 242 14.51 33.84 15.93
C ILE A 242 14.89 32.37 15.75
N THR A 243 15.54 31.77 16.74
CA THR A 243 15.99 30.37 16.65
C THR A 243 14.83 29.38 16.69
N LEU A 244 13.73 29.71 17.38
CA LEU A 244 12.49 28.92 17.32
C LEU A 244 11.90 28.94 15.90
N PHE A 245 11.81 30.11 15.28
CA PHE A 245 11.36 30.22 13.89
C PHE A 245 12.26 29.43 12.93
N LEU A 246 13.58 29.54 13.08
CA LEU A 246 14.55 28.78 12.27
C LEU A 246 14.44 27.27 12.49
N THR A 247 14.13 26.83 13.72
CA THR A 247 13.90 25.41 14.02
C THR A 247 12.73 24.85 13.21
N ILE A 248 11.64 25.61 13.11
CA ILE A 248 10.44 25.23 12.35
C ILE A 248 10.72 25.31 10.84
N PHE A 249 11.37 26.40 10.38
CA PHE A 249 11.72 26.60 8.98
C PHE A 249 12.62 25.47 8.43
N PHE A 250 13.58 24.99 9.23
CA PHE A 250 14.48 23.91 8.85
C PHE A 250 14.05 22.52 9.31
N MET A 251 12.75 22.29 9.59
CA MET A 251 12.26 20.99 10.08
C MET A 251 12.66 19.80 9.20
N ASP A 252 12.68 19.98 7.88
CA ASP A 252 13.05 18.93 6.91
C ASP A 252 14.53 18.55 7.01
N ASN A 253 15.39 19.50 7.37
CA ASN A 253 16.81 19.24 7.59
C ASN A 253 17.10 19.05 9.07
N TYR A 254 17.03 17.78 9.50
CA TYR A 254 17.19 17.38 10.89
C TYR A 254 18.43 17.99 11.57
N THR A 255 19.58 18.09 10.88
CA THR A 255 20.79 18.65 11.49
C THR A 255 20.61 20.13 11.85
N TYR A 256 20.11 20.96 10.94
CA TYR A 256 19.88 22.39 11.20
C TYR A 256 18.78 22.60 12.25
N SER A 257 17.69 21.83 12.17
CA SER A 257 16.63 21.88 13.19
C SER A 257 17.16 21.54 14.59
N MET A 258 18.07 20.56 14.71
CA MET A 258 18.71 20.24 16.00
C MET A 258 19.68 21.31 16.49
N ILE A 259 20.39 22.01 15.60
CA ILE A 259 21.23 23.16 15.96
C ILE A 259 20.36 24.27 16.55
N PHE A 260 19.35 24.72 15.80
CA PHE A 260 18.51 25.83 16.23
C PHE A 260 17.69 25.51 17.47
N SER A 261 17.12 24.30 17.58
CA SER A 261 16.41 23.88 18.80
C SER A 261 17.34 23.77 20.01
N THR A 262 18.63 23.52 19.79
CA THR A 262 19.64 23.61 20.84
C THR A 262 19.82 25.05 21.30
N ILE A 263 19.97 25.98 20.37
CA ILE A 263 20.09 27.40 20.67
C ILE A 263 18.85 27.91 21.42
N THR A 264 17.65 27.59 20.93
CA THR A 264 16.37 28.00 21.55
C THR A 264 16.26 27.52 22.99
N ALA A 265 16.48 26.22 23.24
CA ALA A 265 16.32 25.70 24.60
C ALA A 265 17.42 26.18 25.56
N ILE A 266 18.68 26.40 25.14
CA ILE A 266 19.66 27.01 26.05
C ILE A 266 19.29 28.46 26.33
N SER A 267 18.87 29.21 25.30
CA SER A 267 18.44 30.60 25.45
C SER A 267 17.26 30.73 26.43
N SER A 268 16.30 29.81 26.40
CA SER A 268 15.18 29.82 27.36
C SER A 268 15.64 29.62 28.80
N PHE A 269 16.68 28.81 29.05
CA PHE A 269 17.19 28.63 30.41
C PHE A 269 18.07 29.80 30.88
N VAL A 270 18.85 30.41 29.98
CA VAL A 270 19.62 31.62 30.32
C VAL A 270 18.71 32.73 30.83
N LEU A 271 17.48 32.85 30.29
CA LEU A 271 16.47 33.81 30.77
C LEU A 271 15.96 33.56 32.20
N VAL A 272 16.05 32.32 32.67
CA VAL A 272 15.52 31.87 33.97
C VAL A 272 16.63 31.85 35.03
N GLU A 273 17.80 31.27 34.70
CA GLU A 273 18.87 30.98 35.66
C GLU A 273 20.12 31.87 35.51
N ASN A 274 20.13 32.80 34.54
CA ASN A 274 21.24 33.74 34.27
C ASN A 274 22.64 33.09 34.19
N SER A 275 22.73 31.82 33.80
CA SER A 275 24.01 31.10 33.73
C SER A 275 24.19 30.38 32.38
N THR A 276 25.41 30.43 31.85
CA THR A 276 25.80 29.81 30.56
C THR A 276 26.35 28.39 30.73
N ASN A 277 26.64 27.96 31.96
CA ASN A 277 27.15 26.63 32.32
C ASN A 277 26.23 25.49 31.86
N LEU A 278 24.93 25.77 31.67
CA LEU A 278 23.92 24.82 31.19
C LEU A 278 24.22 24.25 29.79
N SER A 279 25.06 24.93 29.01
CA SER A 279 25.43 24.47 27.66
C SER A 279 26.23 23.15 27.71
N LEU A 280 27.10 23.00 28.72
CA LEU A 280 27.93 21.79 28.88
C LEU A 280 27.09 20.61 29.38
N ASP A 281 26.25 20.84 30.40
CA ASP A 281 25.35 19.82 30.93
C ASP A 281 24.44 19.25 29.83
N ARG A 282 23.97 20.11 28.90
CA ARG A 282 23.14 19.68 27.79
C ARG A 282 23.86 18.76 26.83
N ILE A 283 25.10 19.08 26.49
CA ILE A 283 25.91 18.25 25.59
C ILE A 283 26.11 16.87 26.24
N ILE A 284 26.46 16.82 27.53
CA ILE A 284 26.64 15.57 28.27
C ILE A 284 25.35 14.76 28.30
N TYR A 285 24.22 15.36 28.67
CA TYR A 285 22.94 14.65 28.75
C TYR A 285 22.41 14.18 27.39
N VAL A 286 22.67 14.93 26.31
CA VAL A 286 22.31 14.50 24.95
C VAL A 286 23.19 13.34 24.49
N ILE A 287 24.48 13.33 24.83
CA ILE A 287 25.37 12.20 24.52
C ILE A 287 24.90 10.96 25.28
N ILE A 288 24.68 11.07 26.59
CA ILE A 288 24.18 9.95 27.42
C ILE A 288 22.85 9.44 26.87
N GLY A 289 21.87 10.32 26.69
CA GLY A 289 20.56 9.94 26.16
C GLY A 289 20.64 9.33 24.76
N GLY A 290 21.53 9.83 23.91
CA GLY A 290 21.77 9.30 22.56
C GLY A 290 22.37 7.90 22.57
N VAL A 291 23.43 7.69 23.34
CA VAL A 291 24.06 6.36 23.50
C VAL A 291 23.04 5.37 24.05
N CYS A 292 22.29 5.76 25.08
CA CYS A 292 21.25 4.91 25.66
C CYS A 292 20.12 4.60 24.67
N ALA A 293 19.66 5.58 23.87
CA ALA A 293 18.62 5.37 22.86
C ALA A 293 19.06 4.36 21.79
N VAL A 294 20.33 4.42 21.34
CA VAL A 294 20.89 3.46 20.37
C VAL A 294 21.03 2.07 21.00
N LEU A 295 21.54 1.99 22.23
CA LEU A 295 21.66 0.71 22.95
C LEU A 295 20.30 0.05 23.17
N LEU A 296 19.30 0.80 23.63
CA LEU A 296 17.94 0.30 23.79
C LEU A 296 17.32 -0.12 22.46
N SER A 297 17.54 0.64 21.40
CA SER A 297 17.05 0.29 20.06
C SER A 297 17.71 -0.97 19.48
N LYS A 298 18.90 -1.33 19.97
CA LYS A 298 19.60 -2.57 19.61
C LYS A 298 19.23 -3.76 20.51
N LEU A 299 18.98 -3.54 21.79
CA LEU A 299 18.79 -4.60 22.80
C LEU A 299 17.31 -4.93 23.06
N VAL A 300 16.43 -3.93 23.05
CA VAL A 300 15.01 -4.09 23.42
C VAL A 300 14.17 -4.22 22.16
N LEU A 301 13.85 -5.48 21.82
CA LEU A 301 13.05 -5.86 20.65
C LEU A 301 13.55 -5.19 19.37
N PRO A 302 14.80 -5.42 18.93
CA PRO A 302 15.32 -4.77 17.73
C PRO A 302 14.40 -5.04 16.54
N TYR A 303 14.14 -4.00 15.76
CA TYR A 303 13.35 -4.11 14.54
C TYR A 303 14.03 -3.28 13.46
N GLN A 304 14.44 -3.96 12.39
CA GLN A 304 15.19 -3.38 11.28
C GLN A 304 14.31 -3.17 10.06
N GLU A 305 14.79 -2.35 9.12
CA GLU A 305 14.13 -2.22 7.82
C GLU A 305 14.05 -3.57 7.08
N SER A 306 15.05 -4.44 7.28
CA SER A 306 15.04 -5.79 6.69
C SER A 306 13.98 -6.72 7.28
N ASP A 307 13.66 -6.57 8.57
CA ASP A 307 12.57 -7.31 9.22
C ASP A 307 11.22 -6.82 8.69
N ALA A 308 11.08 -5.50 8.50
CA ALA A 308 9.91 -4.90 7.87
C ALA A 308 9.67 -5.42 6.46
N GLU A 309 10.72 -5.52 5.65
CA GLU A 309 10.64 -6.09 4.31
C GLU A 309 10.15 -7.54 4.37
N LYS A 310 10.71 -8.38 5.25
CA LYS A 310 10.30 -9.78 5.41
C LYS A 310 8.84 -9.91 5.87
N ASP A 311 8.43 -9.14 6.87
CA ASP A 311 7.08 -9.18 7.43
C ASP A 311 6.04 -8.73 6.38
N LEU A 312 6.35 -7.69 5.60
CA LEU A 312 5.49 -7.23 4.49
C LEU A 312 5.38 -8.28 3.38
N LYS A 313 6.50 -8.90 2.99
CA LYS A 313 6.52 -9.98 2.00
C LYS A 313 5.66 -11.16 2.45
N LYS A 314 5.82 -11.59 3.71
CA LYS A 314 5.03 -12.67 4.31
C LYS A 314 3.54 -12.33 4.37
N MET A 315 3.21 -11.11 4.78
CA MET A 315 1.81 -10.64 4.81
C MET A 315 1.18 -10.65 3.42
N TYR A 316 1.93 -10.28 2.38
CA TYR A 316 1.46 -10.38 0.99
C TYR A 316 1.14 -11.84 0.64
N ASP A 317 2.08 -12.75 0.89
CA ASP A 317 1.91 -14.18 0.60
C ASP A 317 0.70 -14.77 1.36
N GLU A 318 0.52 -14.42 2.63
CA GLU A 318 -0.65 -14.82 3.43
C GLU A 318 -1.98 -14.31 2.87
N ILE A 319 -2.02 -13.07 2.35
CA ILE A 319 -3.22 -12.53 1.70
C ILE A 319 -3.53 -13.28 0.40
N ILE A 320 -2.52 -13.55 -0.43
CA ILE A 320 -2.70 -14.31 -1.69
C ILE A 320 -3.24 -15.71 -1.40
N VAL A 321 -2.60 -16.45 -0.49
CA VAL A 321 -3.02 -17.80 -0.12
C VAL A 321 -4.40 -17.79 0.51
N GLY A 322 -4.68 -16.82 1.39
CA GLY A 322 -5.99 -16.62 1.99
C GLY A 322 -7.06 -16.40 0.93
N PHE A 323 -6.83 -15.47 -0.01
CA PHE A 323 -7.75 -15.15 -1.08
C PHE A 323 -7.99 -16.35 -2.04
N PHE A 324 -6.93 -17.05 -2.45
CA PHE A 324 -7.06 -18.22 -3.32
C PHE A 324 -7.92 -19.33 -2.68
N ASN A 325 -7.67 -19.66 -1.41
CA ASN A 325 -8.46 -20.68 -0.69
C ASN A 325 -9.93 -20.26 -0.48
N ASP A 326 -10.13 -18.96 -0.27
CA ASP A 326 -11.43 -18.34 -0.05
C ASP A 326 -12.34 -18.45 -1.28
N ILE A 327 -11.79 -18.26 -2.50
CA ILE A 327 -12.50 -18.39 -3.78
C ILE A 327 -12.96 -19.83 -4.02
N GLY A 328 -12.14 -20.83 -3.66
CA GLY A 328 -12.46 -22.25 -3.85
C GLY A 328 -13.67 -22.75 -3.04
N SER A 329 -14.17 -21.95 -2.11
CA SER A 329 -15.26 -22.33 -1.19
C SER A 329 -16.61 -21.77 -1.65
N ALA A 330 -17.48 -22.64 -2.18
CA ALA A 330 -18.77 -22.27 -2.77
C ALA A 330 -19.75 -21.53 -1.81
N GLN A 331 -19.64 -21.76 -0.49
CA GLN A 331 -20.49 -21.10 0.51
C GLN A 331 -20.14 -19.61 0.72
N ASN A 332 -19.02 -19.14 0.18
CA ASN A 332 -18.48 -17.83 0.49
C ASN A 332 -18.96 -16.70 -0.43
N TYR A 333 -19.70 -16.90 -1.53
CA TYR A 333 -20.06 -15.81 -2.46
C TYR A 333 -21.22 -14.90 -1.98
N THR A 334 -21.06 -14.32 -0.79
CA THR A 334 -21.95 -13.34 -0.14
C THR A 334 -21.44 -11.92 -0.33
N ASP A 335 -22.28 -10.90 -0.04
CA ASP A 335 -21.85 -9.50 -0.09
C ASP A 335 -20.70 -9.19 0.90
N ASP A 336 -20.70 -9.86 2.04
CA ASP A 336 -19.65 -9.75 3.07
C ASP A 336 -18.29 -10.26 2.54
N PHE A 337 -18.30 -11.38 1.83
CA PHE A 337 -17.10 -11.90 1.18
C PHE A 337 -16.59 -10.99 0.07
N LYS A 338 -17.49 -10.42 -0.72
CA LYS A 338 -17.12 -9.45 -1.74
C LYS A 338 -16.37 -8.26 -1.13
N HIS A 339 -16.84 -7.72 0.00
CA HIS A 339 -16.13 -6.67 0.72
C HIS A 339 -14.79 -7.16 1.30
N LYS A 340 -14.72 -8.39 1.81
CA LYS A 340 -13.44 -9.02 2.26
C LYS A 340 -12.41 -9.01 1.14
N ILE A 341 -12.78 -9.48 -0.05
CA ILE A 341 -11.90 -9.57 -1.21
C ILE A 341 -11.43 -8.19 -1.69
N MET A 342 -12.34 -7.22 -1.79
CA MET A 342 -11.96 -5.85 -2.13
C MET A 342 -11.00 -5.24 -1.12
N ASN A 343 -11.20 -5.52 0.18
CA ASN A 343 -10.28 -5.07 1.22
C ASN A 343 -8.90 -5.72 1.07
N PHE A 344 -8.81 -7.02 0.76
CA PHE A 344 -7.54 -7.68 0.45
C PHE A 344 -6.78 -7.00 -0.70
N MET A 345 -7.48 -6.67 -1.78
CA MET A 345 -6.89 -5.94 -2.91
C MET A 345 -6.38 -4.53 -2.55
N LEU A 346 -7.06 -3.83 -1.65
CA LEU A 346 -6.57 -2.54 -1.15
C LEU A 346 -5.34 -2.73 -0.26
N PHE A 347 -5.34 -3.76 0.60
CA PHE A 347 -4.21 -4.06 1.48
C PHE A 347 -2.96 -4.47 0.71
N THR A 348 -3.08 -5.25 -0.36
CA THR A 348 -1.93 -5.57 -1.21
C THR A 348 -1.33 -4.31 -1.83
N GLY A 349 -2.16 -3.37 -2.31
CA GLY A 349 -1.68 -2.06 -2.78
C GLY A 349 -0.90 -1.28 -1.72
N MET A 350 -1.35 -1.29 -0.46
CA MET A 350 -0.60 -0.64 0.64
C MET A 350 0.72 -1.34 0.96
N ILE A 351 0.76 -2.67 0.86
CA ILE A 351 1.99 -3.44 1.05
C ILE A 351 2.99 -3.08 -0.06
N GLU A 352 2.53 -2.96 -1.31
CA GLU A 352 3.36 -2.54 -2.45
C GLU A 352 3.95 -1.14 -2.25
N ASP A 353 3.15 -0.19 -1.78
CA ASP A 353 3.63 1.17 -1.49
C ASP A 353 4.69 1.17 -0.38
N LYS A 354 4.44 0.43 0.70
CA LYS A 354 5.40 0.28 1.82
C LYS A 354 6.70 -0.41 1.39
N LEU A 355 6.62 -1.47 0.60
CA LEU A 355 7.79 -2.16 0.05
C LEU A 355 8.57 -1.26 -0.92
N SER A 356 7.86 -0.50 -1.75
CA SER A 356 8.48 0.46 -2.68
C SER A 356 9.24 1.57 -1.94
N ALA A 357 8.72 2.02 -0.79
CA ALA A 357 9.40 2.98 0.07
C ALA A 357 10.68 2.44 0.73
N LEU A 358 10.84 1.10 0.82
CA LEU A 358 12.02 0.42 1.36
C LEU A 358 13.08 0.09 0.29
N ILE A 359 12.82 0.43 -0.99
CA ILE A 359 13.75 0.15 -2.09
C ILE A 359 15.04 0.95 -1.91
N LYS A 360 16.17 0.25 -1.92
CA LYS A 360 17.53 0.75 -1.97
C LYS A 360 18.18 0.31 -3.29
N VAL A 361 19.23 1.00 -3.71
CA VAL A 361 19.99 0.64 -4.93
C VAL A 361 20.42 -0.84 -4.92
N SER A 362 20.74 -1.39 -3.75
CA SER A 362 21.19 -2.77 -3.58
C SER A 362 20.12 -3.86 -3.71
N ASN A 363 18.83 -3.54 -3.51
CA ASN A 363 17.73 -4.52 -3.53
C ASN A 363 16.61 -4.16 -4.52
N ALA A 364 16.78 -3.10 -5.33
CA ALA A 364 15.74 -2.57 -6.20
C ALA A 364 15.16 -3.62 -7.16
N GLU A 365 16.01 -4.38 -7.85
CA GLU A 365 15.57 -5.40 -8.80
C GLU A 365 14.80 -6.53 -8.10
N MET A 366 15.31 -7.03 -6.98
CA MET A 366 14.69 -8.10 -6.21
C MET A 366 13.30 -7.70 -5.67
N VAL A 367 13.17 -6.50 -5.09
CA VAL A 367 11.89 -6.01 -4.53
C VAL A 367 10.91 -5.69 -5.65
N THR A 368 11.36 -5.07 -6.74
CA THR A 368 10.50 -4.75 -7.89
C THR A 368 9.97 -6.02 -8.56
N SER A 369 10.82 -7.03 -8.73
CA SER A 369 10.43 -8.35 -9.24
C SER A 369 9.44 -9.06 -8.30
N PHE A 370 9.73 -9.04 -7.00
CA PHE A 370 8.83 -9.60 -5.97
C PHE A 370 7.41 -8.99 -6.06
N ILE A 371 7.33 -7.66 -6.12
CA ILE A 371 6.06 -6.93 -6.25
C ILE A 371 5.38 -7.32 -7.56
N GLY A 372 6.09 -7.26 -8.69
CA GLY A 372 5.50 -7.50 -10.01
C GLY A 372 4.84 -8.88 -10.16
N VAL A 373 5.51 -9.94 -9.70
CA VAL A 373 4.98 -11.31 -9.79
C VAL A 373 3.71 -11.46 -8.94
N ARG A 374 3.70 -10.94 -7.71
CA ARG A 374 2.57 -11.05 -6.78
C ARG A 374 1.40 -10.15 -7.16
N HIS A 375 1.70 -8.99 -7.71
CA HIS A 375 0.73 -8.08 -8.28
C HIS A 375 -0.04 -8.72 -9.44
N ALA A 376 0.67 -9.36 -10.38
CA ALA A 376 0.03 -10.10 -11.47
C ALA A 376 -0.83 -11.26 -10.92
N LEU A 377 -0.33 -11.99 -9.92
CA LEU A 377 -1.04 -13.10 -9.31
C LEU A 377 -2.34 -12.66 -8.63
N ILE A 378 -2.31 -11.60 -7.81
CA ILE A 378 -3.51 -11.13 -7.10
C ILE A 378 -4.58 -10.58 -8.08
N LEU A 379 -4.15 -9.95 -9.18
CA LEU A 379 -5.05 -9.49 -10.24
C LEU A 379 -5.74 -10.65 -10.96
N ASN A 380 -4.99 -11.69 -11.33
CA ASN A 380 -5.56 -12.89 -11.94
C ASN A 380 -6.57 -13.57 -11.00
N ILE A 381 -6.21 -13.75 -9.72
CA ILE A 381 -7.12 -14.31 -8.69
C ILE A 381 -8.40 -13.46 -8.57
N TYR A 382 -8.28 -12.13 -8.66
CA TYR A 382 -9.43 -11.23 -8.62
C TYR A 382 -10.33 -11.36 -9.86
N ASN A 383 -9.77 -11.46 -11.06
CA ASN A 383 -10.54 -11.65 -12.29
C ASN A 383 -11.31 -12.97 -12.27
N GLU A 384 -10.67 -14.03 -11.80
CA GLU A 384 -11.27 -15.35 -11.62
C GLU A 384 -12.43 -15.31 -10.60
N TYR A 385 -12.22 -14.68 -9.44
CA TYR A 385 -13.29 -14.41 -8.48
C TYR A 385 -14.47 -13.67 -9.12
N ARG A 386 -14.19 -12.64 -9.91
CA ARG A 386 -15.21 -11.82 -10.58
C ARG A 386 -16.02 -12.62 -11.58
N TRP A 387 -15.39 -13.53 -12.31
CA TRP A 387 -16.09 -14.43 -13.21
C TRP A 387 -16.95 -15.45 -12.46
N LEU A 388 -16.43 -16.04 -11.36
CA LEU A 388 -17.19 -16.97 -10.52
C LEU A 388 -18.40 -16.31 -9.84
N LEU A 389 -18.27 -15.05 -9.43
CA LEU A 389 -19.37 -14.27 -8.87
C LEU A 389 -20.52 -14.09 -9.87
N ALA A 390 -20.21 -13.96 -11.16
CA ALA A 390 -21.20 -13.87 -12.24
C ALA A 390 -21.75 -15.25 -12.65
N ASN A 391 -20.97 -16.32 -12.49
CA ASN A 391 -21.28 -17.67 -12.94
C ASN A 391 -21.32 -18.66 -11.77
N LYS A 392 -22.14 -18.37 -10.74
CA LYS A 392 -22.20 -19.18 -9.50
C LYS A 392 -22.51 -20.67 -9.74
N ASN A 393 -23.19 -20.99 -10.83
CA ASN A 393 -23.56 -22.36 -11.17
C ASN A 393 -22.36 -23.19 -11.66
N CYS A 394 -21.28 -22.55 -12.10
CA CYS A 394 -20.10 -23.21 -12.68
C CYS A 394 -18.97 -23.44 -11.66
N ILE A 395 -19.21 -23.19 -10.36
CA ILE A 395 -18.17 -23.30 -9.32
C ILE A 395 -17.65 -24.73 -9.20
N GLU A 396 -18.50 -25.74 -9.34
CA GLU A 396 -18.08 -27.13 -9.21
C GLU A 396 -17.27 -27.60 -10.44
N ASP A 397 -17.68 -27.19 -11.64
CA ASP A 397 -16.91 -27.42 -12.87
C ASP A 397 -15.54 -26.75 -12.80
N TYR A 398 -15.51 -25.52 -12.28
CA TYR A 398 -14.28 -24.78 -12.05
C TYR A 398 -13.34 -25.50 -11.08
N LYS A 399 -13.84 -26.07 -9.98
CA LYS A 399 -13.01 -26.87 -9.07
C LYS A 399 -12.43 -28.10 -9.76
N ASN A 400 -13.22 -28.77 -10.60
CA ASN A 400 -12.74 -29.94 -11.35
C ASN A 400 -11.61 -29.53 -12.30
N ILE A 401 -11.78 -28.43 -13.04
CA ILE A 401 -10.73 -27.87 -13.91
C ILE A 401 -9.46 -27.54 -13.11
N CYS A 402 -9.57 -26.88 -11.95
CA CYS A 402 -8.41 -26.58 -11.12
C CYS A 402 -7.72 -27.84 -10.58
N GLN A 403 -8.50 -28.86 -10.18
CA GLN A 403 -7.95 -30.13 -9.74
C GLN A 403 -7.20 -30.84 -10.87
N ASP A 404 -7.75 -30.84 -12.08
CA ASP A 404 -7.13 -31.44 -13.25
C ASP A 404 -5.83 -30.70 -13.63
N ILE A 405 -5.85 -29.37 -13.63
CA ILE A 405 -4.66 -28.53 -13.85
C ILE A 405 -3.60 -28.80 -12.77
N SER A 406 -3.99 -28.95 -11.51
CA SER A 406 -3.05 -29.16 -10.40
C SER A 406 -2.36 -30.52 -10.42
N LYS A 407 -3.03 -31.55 -10.93
CA LYS A 407 -2.56 -32.95 -10.96
C LYS A 407 -1.74 -33.27 -12.20
N ASN A 408 -1.93 -32.51 -13.29
CA ASN A 408 -1.33 -32.83 -14.57
C ASN A 408 -0.07 -32.00 -14.82
N ASP A 409 1.08 -32.67 -14.92
CA ASP A 409 2.39 -32.04 -15.15
C ASP A 409 2.44 -31.24 -16.46
N LYS A 410 1.55 -31.51 -17.43
CA LYS A 410 1.42 -30.74 -18.69
C LYS A 410 1.23 -29.25 -18.45
N TYR A 411 0.56 -28.86 -17.36
CA TYR A 411 0.25 -27.46 -17.03
C TYR A 411 1.32 -26.79 -16.15
N ARG A 412 2.39 -27.49 -15.73
CA ARG A 412 3.46 -26.92 -14.89
C ARG A 412 4.55 -26.21 -15.69
N ASN A 413 4.80 -26.63 -16.93
CA ASN A 413 5.89 -26.12 -17.76
C ASN A 413 5.38 -25.20 -18.88
N THR A 414 6.15 -24.15 -19.20
CA THR A 414 5.86 -23.17 -20.27
C THR A 414 6.06 -23.73 -21.68
N GLU A 415 6.68 -24.90 -21.82
CA GLU A 415 6.99 -25.54 -23.11
C GLU A 415 5.75 -26.01 -23.88
N ASN A 416 4.62 -26.22 -23.18
CA ASN A 416 3.37 -26.69 -23.79
C ASN A 416 2.35 -25.55 -24.04
N ASP A 417 2.75 -24.29 -23.85
CA ASP A 417 1.81 -23.15 -23.83
C ASP A 417 1.07 -23.00 -25.16
N GLU A 418 1.73 -23.13 -26.30
CA GLU A 418 1.08 -23.00 -27.61
C GLU A 418 0.04 -24.10 -27.87
N GLN A 419 0.31 -25.33 -27.42
CA GLN A 419 -0.61 -26.46 -27.57
C GLN A 419 -1.80 -26.36 -26.60
N LEU A 420 -1.55 -25.94 -25.36
CA LEU A 420 -2.59 -25.68 -24.34
C LEU A 420 -3.50 -24.52 -24.74
N ILE A 421 -2.92 -23.44 -25.25
CA ILE A 421 -3.66 -22.29 -25.79
C ILE A 421 -4.53 -22.75 -26.96
N GLY A 422 -4.02 -23.58 -27.87
CA GLY A 422 -4.80 -24.14 -28.98
C GLY A 422 -6.00 -25.00 -28.53
N GLU A 423 -5.81 -25.86 -27.53
CA GLU A 423 -6.88 -26.68 -26.95
C GLU A 423 -7.97 -25.81 -26.29
N ILE A 424 -7.58 -24.80 -25.49
CA ILE A 424 -8.49 -23.87 -24.81
C ILE A 424 -9.25 -22.99 -25.81
N ILE A 425 -8.57 -22.50 -26.85
CA ILE A 425 -9.17 -21.65 -27.88
C ILE A 425 -10.28 -22.38 -28.65
N SER A 426 -10.17 -23.70 -28.82
CA SER A 426 -11.11 -24.49 -29.63
C SER A 426 -12.43 -24.86 -28.94
N GLN A 427 -12.49 -24.80 -27.59
CA GLN A 427 -13.59 -25.40 -26.82
C GLN A 427 -14.47 -24.40 -26.05
N TYR A 428 -13.99 -23.18 -25.80
CA TYR A 428 -14.62 -22.26 -24.85
C TYR A 428 -15.03 -20.92 -25.48
N SER A 429 -15.99 -20.20 -24.90
CA SER A 429 -16.29 -18.81 -25.28
C SER A 429 -15.18 -17.86 -24.80
N LEU A 430 -15.02 -16.66 -25.39
CA LEU A 430 -13.92 -15.71 -25.06
C LEU A 430 -13.73 -15.50 -23.55
N LYS A 431 -14.81 -15.27 -22.79
CA LYS A 431 -14.74 -15.10 -21.33
C LYS A 431 -14.22 -16.34 -20.61
N ASN A 432 -14.63 -17.52 -21.07
CA ASN A 432 -14.21 -18.79 -20.48
C ASN A 432 -12.75 -19.12 -20.87
N LYS A 433 -12.31 -18.77 -22.10
CA LYS A 433 -10.91 -18.89 -22.54
C LYS A 433 -9.97 -18.10 -21.62
N VAL A 434 -10.30 -16.84 -21.35
CA VAL A 434 -9.50 -15.95 -20.48
C VAL A 434 -9.39 -16.51 -19.06
N VAL A 435 -10.51 -16.97 -18.49
CA VAL A 435 -10.54 -17.48 -17.12
C VAL A 435 -9.77 -18.78 -16.98
N VAL A 436 -9.94 -19.74 -17.89
CA VAL A 436 -9.18 -21.00 -17.86
C VAL A 436 -7.68 -20.73 -17.95
N TRP A 437 -7.27 -19.76 -18.76
CA TRP A 437 -5.87 -19.35 -18.83
C TRP A 437 -5.39 -18.66 -17.55
N GLU A 438 -6.20 -17.77 -16.96
CA GLU A 438 -5.89 -17.16 -15.66
C GLU A 438 -5.72 -18.23 -14.56
N SER A 439 -6.56 -19.28 -14.53
CA SER A 439 -6.42 -20.41 -13.61
C SER A 439 -5.07 -21.13 -13.77
N ILE A 440 -4.62 -21.34 -15.02
CA ILE A 440 -3.31 -21.94 -15.31
C ILE A 440 -2.17 -21.03 -14.80
N GLU A 441 -2.23 -19.73 -15.10
CA GLU A 441 -1.23 -18.76 -14.62
C GLU A 441 -1.18 -18.68 -13.09
N ILE A 442 -2.34 -18.75 -12.42
CA ILE A 442 -2.45 -18.75 -10.97
C ILE A 442 -1.78 -20.00 -10.40
N ILE A 443 -2.13 -21.19 -10.89
CA ILE A 443 -1.58 -22.45 -10.39
C ILE A 443 -0.07 -22.52 -10.64
N ARG A 444 0.41 -22.07 -11.81
CA ARG A 444 1.85 -21.97 -12.12
C ARG A 444 2.57 -21.01 -11.17
N SER A 445 2.05 -19.80 -11.01
CA SER A 445 2.66 -18.79 -10.14
C SER A 445 2.67 -19.26 -8.68
N MET A 446 1.58 -19.86 -8.20
CA MET A 446 1.48 -20.42 -6.85
C MET A 446 2.49 -21.56 -6.62
N ASN A 447 2.75 -22.40 -7.63
CA ASN A 447 3.76 -23.46 -7.58
C ASN A 447 5.19 -22.88 -7.60
N GLN A 448 5.48 -21.95 -8.52
CA GLN A 448 6.80 -21.32 -8.63
C GLN A 448 7.18 -20.54 -7.37
N LEU A 449 6.20 -19.94 -6.70
CA LEU A 449 6.37 -19.21 -5.45
C LEU A 449 6.32 -20.11 -4.20
N ASP A 450 6.18 -21.43 -4.36
CA ASP A 450 6.07 -22.41 -3.27
C ASP A 450 4.91 -22.13 -2.28
N LEU A 451 3.88 -21.38 -2.70
CA LEU A 451 2.77 -20.91 -1.85
C LEU A 451 1.77 -22.01 -1.46
N PHE A 452 1.79 -23.16 -2.13
CA PHE A 452 0.98 -24.33 -1.75
C PHE A 452 1.49 -25.04 -0.48
N LYS A 453 2.76 -24.87 -0.13
CA LYS A 453 3.31 -25.44 1.11
C LYS A 453 2.72 -24.65 2.27
N ARG A 454 1.77 -25.26 2.99
CA ARG A 454 1.34 -24.73 4.30
C ARG A 454 2.59 -24.40 5.12
N PRO A 455 2.64 -23.26 5.82
CA PRO A 455 3.72 -23.03 6.77
C PRO A 455 3.75 -24.24 7.69
N SER A 456 4.88 -24.96 7.70
CA SER A 456 5.13 -26.02 8.67
C SER A 456 4.85 -25.43 10.04
N GLY A 457 3.83 -25.95 10.71
CA GLY A 457 3.41 -25.48 12.01
C GLY A 457 4.61 -25.45 12.95
N ASN A 458 4.90 -24.27 13.48
CA ASN A 458 5.70 -24.08 14.68
C ASN A 458 4.84 -23.27 15.65
#